data_AF-A0A430AEB3-F1
#
_entry.id   AF-A0A430AEB3-F1
#
_cell.length_a   1.000
_cell.length_b   1.000
_cell.length_c   1.000
_cell.angle_alpha   90.00
_cell.angle_beta   90.00
_cell.angle_gamma   90.00
#
_symmetry.space_group_name_H-M   'P 1'
#
loop_
_entity.id
_entity.type
_entity.pdbx_description
1 polymer ?
#
loop_
_entity_poly.entity_id
_entity_poly.type
_entity_poly.pdbx_seq_one_letter_code
_entity_poly.pdbx_strand_id
1 'polypeptide(L)'
;MLQFGDLRTDANGYTVNAKMTKQFTQTAGTGELTGSTITFTNPWSNTAGGSTGTTPGFEATVKLEFDQSALVATAGNADKAGKGMWTVEYGSSTNVNAEDTTANSVKLLIPAYTASSMAGGDYQADIEWSITAAP
;
A
#
# COMPACT_ATOMS: atom_id res chain seq x y z
N MET A 1 -4.90 5.07 -3.92
CA MET A 1 -4.42 6.20 -3.12
C MET A 1 -4.59 5.88 -1.65
N LEU A 2 -3.55 6.11 -0.84
CA LEU A 2 -3.58 6.10 0.62
C LEU A 2 -3.23 7.50 1.13
N GLN A 3 -3.98 8.01 2.11
CA GLN A 3 -3.68 9.25 2.81
C GLN A 3 -3.51 8.97 4.30
N PHE A 4 -2.42 9.45 4.90
CA PHE A 4 -2.11 9.27 6.32
C PHE A 4 -1.29 10.45 6.84
N GLY A 5 -1.13 10.55 8.15
CA GLY A 5 -0.32 11.60 8.73
C GLY A 5 -0.07 11.43 10.21
N ASP A 6 0.93 12.15 10.71
CA ASP A 6 1.25 12.26 12.13
C ASP A 6 1.08 13.71 12.59
N LEU A 7 0.04 13.92 13.38
CA LEU A 7 -0.34 15.21 13.97
C LEU A 7 -0.09 15.27 15.49
N ARG A 8 0.55 14.24 16.05
CA ARG A 8 0.89 14.21 17.47
C ARG A 8 1.83 15.37 17.82
N THR A 9 1.75 15.87 19.05
CA THR A 9 2.64 16.94 19.53
C THR A 9 3.76 16.42 20.44
N ASP A 10 3.65 15.18 20.88
CA ASP A 10 4.43 14.56 21.95
C ASP A 10 5.44 13.51 21.47
N ALA A 11 5.35 13.08 20.22
CA ALA A 11 6.24 12.10 19.61
C ALA A 11 6.51 12.44 18.15
N ASN A 12 7.61 11.95 17.57
CA ASN A 12 7.84 11.93 16.12
C ASN A 12 7.91 10.48 15.64
N GLY A 13 7.95 10.29 14.32
CA GLY A 13 8.23 8.99 13.74
C GLY A 13 7.07 7.99 13.80
N TYR A 14 6.98 7.18 12.76
CA TYR A 14 5.99 6.13 12.62
C TYR A 14 6.40 5.13 11.55
N THR A 15 5.73 4.00 11.58
CA THR A 15 5.74 2.98 10.54
C THR A 15 4.33 2.84 10.00
N VAL A 16 4.17 2.85 8.68
CA VAL A 16 2.91 2.50 8.01
C VAL A 16 3.07 1.12 7.39
N ASN A 17 2.12 0.24 7.66
CA ASN A 17 2.06 -1.10 7.08
C ASN A 17 0.73 -1.33 6.36
N ALA A 18 0.75 -2.28 5.43
CA ALA A 18 -0.43 -2.84 4.77
C ALA A 18 -0.45 -4.35 4.95
N LYS A 19 -1.64 -4.92 5.12
CA LYS A 19 -1.84 -6.36 5.27
C LYS A 19 -3.09 -6.80 4.52
N MET A 20 -2.97 -7.82 3.68
CA MET A 20 -4.15 -8.46 3.09
C MET A 20 -4.79 -9.38 4.14
N THR A 21 -5.92 -8.93 4.71
CA THR A 21 -6.62 -9.62 5.81
C THR A 21 -7.68 -10.59 5.31
N LYS A 22 -8.13 -10.43 4.06
CA LYS A 22 -8.98 -11.38 3.35
C LYS A 22 -8.35 -11.69 2.00
N GLN A 23 -8.14 -12.97 1.73
CA GLN A 23 -7.70 -13.45 0.43
C GLN A 23 -8.73 -13.10 -0.65
N PHE A 24 -8.35 -13.07 -1.92
CA PHE A 24 -9.29 -12.89 -3.02
C PHE A 24 -10.36 -14.00 -3.02
N THR A 25 -11.57 -13.68 -2.56
CA THR A 25 -12.72 -14.58 -2.49
C THR A 25 -13.78 -14.13 -3.47
N GLN A 26 -14.48 -15.07 -4.11
CA GLN A 26 -15.61 -14.75 -4.98
C GLN A 26 -16.68 -13.96 -4.22
N THR A 27 -17.21 -12.93 -4.87
CA THR A 27 -18.34 -12.15 -4.33
C THR A 27 -19.65 -12.93 -4.40
N ALA A 28 -19.83 -13.71 -5.48
CA ALA A 28 -20.96 -14.59 -5.70
C ALA A 28 -20.46 -16.03 -5.92
N GLY A 29 -20.21 -16.76 -4.84
CA GLY A 29 -19.76 -18.15 -4.89
C GLY A 29 -18.89 -18.52 -3.69
N THR A 30 -18.12 -19.60 -3.84
CA THR A 30 -17.22 -20.12 -2.80
C THR A 30 -15.76 -20.21 -3.25
N GLY A 31 -15.44 -19.70 -4.46
CA GLY A 31 -14.07 -19.72 -4.97
C GLY A 31 -13.16 -18.79 -4.17
N GLU A 32 -11.92 -19.22 -3.93
CA GLU A 32 -10.86 -18.41 -3.34
C GLU A 32 -9.60 -18.55 -4.18
N LEU A 33 -8.90 -17.44 -4.45
CA LEU A 33 -7.62 -17.46 -5.15
C LEU A 33 -6.47 -17.69 -4.16
N THR A 34 -6.48 -18.83 -3.47
CA THR A 34 -5.50 -19.16 -2.44
C THR A 34 -4.05 -19.01 -2.94
N GLY A 35 -3.20 -18.39 -2.12
CA GLY A 35 -1.80 -18.12 -2.46
C GLY A 35 -1.57 -16.96 -3.44
N SER A 36 -2.63 -16.27 -3.86
CA SER A 36 -2.48 -15.08 -4.71
C SER A 36 -1.87 -13.92 -3.94
N THR A 37 -1.17 -13.06 -4.66
CA THR A 37 -0.48 -11.89 -4.10
C THR A 37 -0.77 -10.66 -4.95
N ILE A 38 -0.78 -9.49 -4.34
CA ILE A 38 -0.87 -8.21 -5.05
C ILE A 38 0.40 -7.41 -4.79
N THR A 39 1.01 -6.88 -5.85
CA THR A 39 2.22 -6.07 -5.77
C THR A 39 1.94 -4.67 -6.28
N PHE A 40 2.27 -3.67 -5.47
CA PHE A 40 2.25 -2.26 -5.81
C PHE A 40 3.68 -1.78 -6.10
N THR A 41 3.88 -1.01 -7.16
CA THR A 41 5.18 -0.47 -7.59
C THR A 41 5.04 0.96 -8.09
N ASN A 42 6.17 1.65 -8.29
CA ASN A 42 6.22 3.04 -8.76
C ASN A 42 5.41 3.98 -7.84
N PRO A 43 5.78 4.07 -6.54
CA PRO A 43 5.11 4.99 -5.65
C PRO A 43 5.31 6.41 -6.14
N TRP A 44 4.22 7.16 -6.21
CA TRP A 44 4.24 8.60 -6.28
C TRP A 44 3.70 9.12 -4.95
N SER A 45 4.47 9.99 -4.30
CA SER A 45 4.06 10.62 -3.06
C SER A 45 3.87 12.12 -3.26
N ASN A 46 2.91 12.67 -2.53
CA ASN A 46 2.67 14.09 -2.49
C ASN A 46 2.48 14.56 -1.05
N THR A 47 2.87 15.81 -0.82
CA THR A 47 2.77 16.47 0.47
C THR A 47 1.51 17.33 0.48
N ALA A 48 0.63 17.13 1.45
CA ALA A 48 -0.50 18.05 1.60
C ALA A 48 0.00 19.43 2.04
N GLY A 49 -0.59 20.48 1.49
CA GLY A 49 -0.25 21.87 1.83
C GLY A 49 -0.37 22.13 3.34
N GLY A 50 0.66 22.77 3.92
CA GLY A 50 0.73 23.06 5.35
C GLY A 50 1.49 22.02 6.20
N SER A 51 1.93 20.90 5.60
CA SER A 51 2.84 19.97 6.29
C SER A 51 4.21 20.62 6.49
N THR A 52 4.75 20.56 7.70
CA THR A 52 6.03 21.20 8.09
C THR A 52 7.13 20.21 8.46
N GLY A 53 6.80 18.92 8.49
CA GLY A 53 7.76 17.84 8.72
C GLY A 53 8.49 17.42 7.45
N THR A 54 9.49 16.56 7.62
CA THR A 54 10.16 15.94 6.47
C THR A 54 9.32 14.79 5.93
N THR A 55 9.34 14.61 4.60
CA THR A 55 8.63 13.51 3.93
C THR A 55 9.11 12.16 4.46
N PRO A 56 8.20 11.23 4.79
CA PRO A 56 8.58 9.86 5.16
C PRO A 56 9.24 9.13 3.99
N GLY A 57 10.05 8.13 4.29
CA GLY A 57 10.52 7.17 3.28
C GLY A 57 9.37 6.28 2.85
N PHE A 58 9.21 6.08 1.54
CA PHE A 58 8.20 5.19 0.96
C PHE A 58 8.89 3.99 0.31
N GLU A 59 8.31 2.80 0.48
CA GLU A 59 8.80 1.59 -0.18
C GLU A 59 8.54 1.65 -1.69
N ALA A 60 9.58 1.41 -2.49
CA ALA A 60 9.48 1.37 -3.95
C ALA A 60 8.59 0.23 -4.47
N THR A 61 8.43 -0.82 -3.66
CA THR A 61 7.62 -1.99 -3.95
C THR A 61 6.96 -2.49 -2.68
N VAL A 62 5.64 -2.63 -2.70
CA VAL A 62 4.85 -3.21 -1.60
C VAL A 62 4.15 -4.45 -2.13
N LYS A 63 4.59 -5.62 -1.67
CA LYS A 63 3.97 -6.92 -1.99
C LYS A 63 3.13 -7.38 -0.82
N LEU A 64 1.84 -7.61 -1.05
CA LEU A 64 0.95 -8.20 -0.06
C LEU A 64 0.72 -9.67 -0.37
N GLU A 65 1.17 -10.49 0.55
CA GLU A 65 0.78 -11.89 0.67
C GLU A 65 -0.34 -12.00 1.72
N PHE A 66 -1.16 -13.04 1.62
CA PHE A 66 -2.25 -13.22 2.56
C PHE A 66 -1.73 -13.36 4.00
N ASP A 67 -2.36 -12.62 4.91
CA ASP A 67 -2.05 -12.58 6.33
C ASP A 67 -0.62 -12.10 6.68
N GLN A 68 0.11 -11.52 5.73
CA GLN A 68 1.44 -10.94 5.94
C GLN A 68 1.38 -9.41 5.93
N SER A 69 2.09 -8.79 6.87
CA SER A 69 2.25 -7.33 6.93
C SER A 69 3.43 -6.92 6.05
N ALA A 70 3.21 -5.92 5.19
CA ALA A 70 4.25 -5.30 4.38
C ALA A 70 4.47 -3.85 4.79
N LEU A 71 5.72 -3.44 4.81
CA LEU A 71 6.11 -2.07 5.06
C LEU A 71 5.68 -1.19 3.87
N VAL A 72 5.16 0.00 4.18
CA VAL A 72 4.70 0.99 3.18
C VAL A 72 5.49 2.27 3.30
N ALA A 73 5.63 2.78 4.52
CA ALA A 73 6.36 4.01 4.78
C ALA A 73 6.98 4.02 6.17
N THR A 74 8.10 4.73 6.32
CA THR A 74 8.75 4.98 7.60
C THR A 74 9.10 6.45 7.78
N ALA A 75 8.92 6.93 9.00
CA ALA A 75 9.48 8.18 9.48
C ALA A 75 10.28 7.89 10.75
N GLY A 76 11.52 8.35 10.81
CA GLY A 76 12.35 8.22 12.01
C GLY A 76 11.91 9.18 13.14
N ASN A 77 12.59 9.11 14.29
CA ASN A 77 12.29 9.96 15.46
C ASN A 77 12.95 11.34 15.44
N ALA A 78 13.78 11.63 14.43
CA ALA A 78 14.43 12.93 14.29
C ALA A 78 13.40 14.07 14.19
N ASP A 79 13.78 15.28 14.62
CA ASP A 79 12.87 16.43 14.74
C ASP A 79 11.97 16.61 13.51
N LYS A 80 10.66 16.43 13.76
CA LYS A 80 9.57 16.57 12.78
C LYS A 80 9.57 15.57 11.62
N ALA A 81 10.32 14.47 11.70
CA ALA A 81 10.29 13.45 10.67
C ALA A 81 8.88 12.83 10.55
N GLY A 82 8.34 12.88 9.32
CA GLY A 82 6.99 12.42 9.01
C GLY A 82 5.85 13.31 9.51
N LYS A 83 6.10 14.47 10.14
CA LYS A 83 5.03 15.34 10.64
C LYS A 83 4.22 15.99 9.52
N GLY A 84 2.89 15.93 9.64
CA GLY A 84 1.97 16.45 8.64
C GLY A 84 1.19 15.34 7.96
N MET A 85 0.62 15.66 6.80
CA MET A 85 -0.28 14.80 6.04
C MET A 85 0.36 14.45 4.69
N TRP A 86 0.35 13.16 4.38
CA TRP A 86 1.01 12.58 3.21
C TRP A 86 0.03 11.75 2.41
N THR A 87 0.21 11.78 1.10
CA THR A 87 -0.51 10.91 0.17
C THR A 87 0.49 10.06 -0.58
N VAL A 88 0.18 8.79 -0.76
CA VAL A 88 0.90 7.89 -1.66
C VAL A 88 -0.06 7.19 -2.61
N GLU A 89 0.36 7.12 -3.87
CA GLU A 89 -0.31 6.43 -4.96
C GLU A 89 0.70 5.51 -5.64
N TYR A 90 0.23 4.43 -6.25
CA TYR A 90 1.08 3.49 -6.98
C TYR A 90 0.67 3.52 -8.45
N GLY A 91 1.62 3.92 -9.29
CA GLY A 91 1.35 4.31 -10.65
C GLY A 91 1.03 5.79 -10.78
N SER A 92 1.50 6.38 -11.87
CA SER A 92 1.39 7.80 -12.13
C SER A 92 1.27 8.04 -13.63
N SER A 93 0.45 9.00 -14.02
CA SER A 93 0.33 9.44 -15.43
C SER A 93 1.44 10.43 -15.78
N THR A 94 1.69 10.63 -17.08
CA THR A 94 2.69 11.60 -17.58
C THR A 94 2.45 13.06 -17.16
N ASN A 95 1.24 13.39 -16.72
CA ASN A 95 0.91 14.73 -16.19
C ASN A 95 1.41 14.93 -14.75
N VAL A 96 1.89 13.87 -14.10
CA VAL A 96 2.29 13.84 -12.69
C VAL A 96 3.73 13.32 -12.52
N ASN A 97 4.19 12.44 -13.42
CA ASN A 97 5.57 11.93 -13.47
C ASN A 97 6.10 11.93 -14.92
N ALA A 98 7.40 11.77 -15.13
CA ALA A 98 7.98 11.77 -16.48
C ALA A 98 7.57 10.56 -17.35
N GLU A 99 7.22 9.44 -16.71
CA GLU A 99 6.79 8.20 -17.35
C GLU A 99 5.39 7.80 -16.87
N ASP A 100 4.53 7.33 -17.81
CA ASP A 100 3.24 6.74 -17.48
C ASP A 100 3.45 5.31 -16.99
N THR A 101 3.12 5.08 -15.72
CA THR A 101 3.22 3.77 -15.07
C THR A 101 1.86 3.21 -14.66
N THR A 102 0.75 3.87 -15.04
CA THR A 102 -0.61 3.52 -14.59
C THR A 102 -0.98 2.07 -14.92
N ALA A 103 -0.60 1.57 -16.10
CA ALA A 103 -0.93 0.20 -16.52
C ALA A 103 -0.11 -0.90 -15.82
N ASN A 104 1.04 -0.57 -15.21
CA ASN A 104 2.02 -1.57 -14.77
C ASN A 104 2.36 -1.53 -13.27
N SER A 105 1.64 -0.70 -12.50
CA SER A 105 1.98 -0.43 -11.11
C SER A 105 1.25 -1.29 -10.08
N VAL A 106 0.18 -1.99 -10.50
CA VAL A 106 -0.54 -2.95 -9.69
C VAL A 106 -0.54 -4.30 -10.41
N LYS A 107 0.05 -5.33 -9.79
CA LYS A 107 0.16 -6.66 -10.36
C LYS A 107 -0.46 -7.69 -9.44
N LEU A 108 -1.48 -8.39 -9.93
CA LEU A 108 -2.04 -9.58 -9.28
C LEU A 108 -1.34 -10.82 -9.83
N LEU A 109 -0.74 -11.62 -8.95
CA LEU A 109 -0.20 -12.93 -9.28
C LEU A 109 -1.12 -14.01 -8.71
N ILE A 110 -1.68 -14.84 -9.58
CA ILE A 110 -2.46 -16.03 -9.22
C ILE A 110 -1.59 -17.26 -9.51
N PRO A 111 -1.26 -18.09 -8.51
CA PRO A 111 -0.48 -19.30 -8.72
C PRO A 111 -1.14 -20.26 -9.71
N ALA A 112 -0.36 -20.98 -10.50
CA ALA A 112 -0.88 -21.88 -11.53
C ALA A 112 -1.83 -22.96 -10.98
N TYR A 113 -1.57 -23.48 -9.77
CA TYR A 113 -2.42 -24.48 -9.12
C TYR A 113 -3.78 -23.91 -8.70
N THR A 114 -3.88 -22.60 -8.48
CA THR A 114 -5.11 -21.89 -8.17
C THR A 114 -5.84 -21.51 -9.45
N ALA A 115 -5.09 -20.98 -10.44
CA ALA A 115 -5.64 -20.56 -11.72
C ALA A 115 -6.28 -21.70 -12.50
N SER A 116 -5.73 -22.92 -12.41
CA SER A 116 -6.24 -24.11 -13.12
C SER A 116 -7.64 -24.55 -12.69
N SER A 117 -8.14 -24.07 -11.55
CA SER A 117 -9.45 -24.39 -11.00
C SER A 117 -10.32 -23.16 -10.73
N MET A 118 -9.87 -21.99 -11.19
CA MET A 118 -10.57 -20.72 -10.99
C MET A 118 -11.90 -20.72 -11.74
N ALA A 119 -13.00 -20.54 -11.02
CA ALA A 119 -14.31 -20.33 -11.61
C ALA A 119 -14.47 -18.88 -12.07
N GLY A 120 -15.27 -18.67 -13.12
CA GLY A 120 -15.63 -17.32 -13.55
C GLY A 120 -16.37 -16.56 -12.44
N GLY A 121 -16.20 -15.23 -12.41
CA GLY A 121 -16.84 -14.35 -11.45
C GLY A 121 -15.89 -13.27 -10.92
N ASP A 122 -16.43 -12.40 -10.08
CA ASP A 122 -15.68 -11.33 -9.43
C ASP A 122 -15.07 -11.82 -8.13
N TYR A 123 -13.83 -11.41 -7.86
CA TYR A 123 -13.10 -11.75 -6.65
C TYR A 123 -12.69 -10.48 -5.91
N GLN A 124 -12.82 -10.50 -4.59
CA GLN A 124 -12.51 -9.37 -3.72
C GLN A 124 -11.56 -9.80 -2.60
N ALA A 125 -10.57 -8.96 -2.32
CA ALA A 125 -9.69 -9.05 -1.15
C ALA A 125 -9.89 -7.81 -0.26
N ASP A 126 -9.56 -7.95 1.02
CA ASP A 126 -9.56 -6.83 1.98
C ASP A 126 -8.11 -6.52 2.38
N ILE A 127 -7.78 -5.23 2.38
CA ILE A 127 -6.46 -4.72 2.78
C ILE A 127 -6.65 -3.81 3.98
N GLU A 128 -6.02 -4.17 5.10
CA GLU A 128 -5.90 -3.35 6.29
C GLU A 128 -4.64 -2.49 6.22
N TRP A 129 -4.75 -1.23 6.63
CA TRP A 129 -3.63 -0.30 6.76
C TRP A 129 -3.46 0.07 8.23
N SER A 130 -2.23 0.09 8.71
CA SER A 130 -1.91 0.47 10.09
C SER A 130 -0.81 1.52 10.13
N ILE A 131 -0.87 2.39 11.14
CA ILE A 131 0.18 3.35 11.49
C ILE A 131 0.54 3.14 12.95
N THR A 132 1.81 2.88 13.23
CA THR A 132 2.33 2.67 14.59
C THR A 132 3.44 3.67 14.87
N ALA A 133 3.56 4.14 16.11
CA ALA A 133 4.69 4.98 16.51
C ALA A 133 6.01 4.24 16.23
N ALA A 134 7.03 4.99 15.79
CA ALA A 134 8.36 4.42 15.71
C ALA A 134 8.85 4.10 17.14
N PRO A 135 9.64 3.02 17.33
CA PRO A 135 10.21 2.66 18.63
C PRO A 135 11.05 3.78 19.25
#